data_AF-A0A4Q0PLV9-F1
#
_entry.id   AF-A0A4Q0PLV9-F1
#
_cell.length_a   1.000
_cell.length_b   1.000
_cell.length_c   1.000
_cell.angle_alpha   90.00
_cell.angle_beta   90.00
_cell.angle_gamma   90.00
#
_symmetry.space_group_name_H-M   'P 1'
#
loop_
_entity.id
_entity.type
_entity.pdbx_description
1 polymer ?
#
loop_
_entity_poly.entity_id
_entity_poly.type
_entity_poly.pdbx_seq_one_letter_code
_entity_poly.pdbx_strand_id
1 'polypeptide(L)'
;MELNEHQIQDLKLSDLKHIVGKTIKITLKNPIKIKGLEEEQNELIGIVNQIGLAANAPNLPVDINITISGTEITKNVNIFGMEKLEWE
;
A
#
# COMPACT_ATOMS: atom_id res chain seq x y z
N MET A 1 -13.52 -4.29 -2.38
CA MET A 1 -13.18 -4.70 -1.01
C MET A 1 -12.56 -3.53 -0.26
N GLU A 2 -12.86 -3.41 1.03
CA GLU A 2 -12.37 -2.35 1.91
C GLU A 2 -11.89 -2.99 3.22
N LEU A 3 -10.69 -2.61 3.67
CA LEU A 3 -10.09 -3.04 4.92
C LEU A 3 -9.66 -1.84 5.77
N ASN A 4 -9.85 -1.94 7.09
CA ASN A 4 -9.35 -0.99 8.08
C ASN A 4 -7.96 -1.39 8.63
N GLU A 5 -7.36 -0.52 9.43
CA GLU A 5 -6.00 -0.72 9.97
C GLU A 5 -5.78 -2.05 10.70
N HIS A 6 -6.78 -2.57 11.41
CA HIS A 6 -6.65 -3.83 12.16
C HIS A 6 -6.66 -5.01 11.20
N GLN A 7 -7.59 -5.01 10.25
CA GLN A 7 -7.69 -6.05 9.23
C GLN A 7 -6.44 -6.08 8.34
N ILE A 8 -5.87 -4.91 8.01
CA ILE A 8 -4.65 -4.79 7.20
C ILE A 8 -3.45 -5.46 7.88
N GLN A 9 -3.31 -5.27 9.19
CA GLN A 9 -2.17 -5.81 9.96
C GLN A 9 -2.23 -7.33 10.13
N ASP A 10 -3.42 -7.93 10.01
CA ASP A 10 -3.63 -9.37 10.08
C ASP A 10 -3.48 -10.09 8.72
N LEU A 11 -3.26 -9.33 7.63
CA LEU A 11 -3.13 -9.89 6.29
C LEU A 11 -1.91 -10.80 6.15
N LYS A 12 -2.07 -11.86 5.37
CA LYS A 12 -0.99 -12.70 4.89
C LYS A 12 -0.73 -12.42 3.42
N LEU A 13 0.43 -12.85 2.94
CA LEU A 13 0.78 -12.74 1.52
C LEU A 13 -0.31 -13.33 0.60
N SER A 14 -0.95 -14.44 0.99
CA SER A 14 -2.04 -15.05 0.21
C SER A 14 -3.21 -14.10 -0.05
N ASP A 15 -3.49 -13.21 0.91
CA ASP A 15 -4.61 -12.27 0.86
C ASP A 15 -4.29 -11.05 0.01
N LEU A 16 -3.01 -10.83 -0.33
CA LEU A 16 -2.55 -9.71 -1.14
C LEU A 16 -2.05 -10.13 -2.53
N LYS A 17 -1.85 -11.43 -2.78
CA LYS A 17 -1.36 -11.92 -4.08
C LYS A 17 -2.28 -11.52 -5.24
N HIS A 18 -3.59 -11.49 -5.03
CA HIS A 18 -4.56 -11.18 -6.10
C HIS A 18 -4.68 -9.69 -6.42
N ILE A 19 -4.12 -8.80 -5.58
CA ILE A 19 -4.12 -7.36 -5.83
C ILE A 19 -2.87 -6.90 -6.59
N VAL A 20 -1.86 -7.76 -6.77
CA VAL A 20 -0.70 -7.44 -7.61
C VAL A 20 -1.14 -7.19 -9.05
N GLY A 21 -0.73 -6.05 -9.60
CA GLY A 21 -1.15 -5.57 -10.92
C GLY A 21 -2.50 -4.84 -10.93
N LYS A 22 -3.21 -4.75 -9.78
CA LYS A 22 -4.45 -3.98 -9.67
C LYS A 22 -4.19 -2.57 -9.15
N THR A 23 -5.11 -1.67 -9.50
CA THR A 23 -5.21 -0.36 -8.86
C THR A 23 -5.81 -0.51 -7.46
N ILE A 24 -5.15 0.08 -6.49
CA ILE A 24 -5.61 0.17 -5.10
C ILE A 24 -5.63 1.62 -4.64
N LYS A 25 -6.37 1.88 -3.59
CA LYS A 25 -6.32 3.12 -2.82
C LYS A 25 -5.84 2.82 -1.41
N ILE A 26 -4.85 3.57 -0.95
CA ILE A 26 -4.28 3.49 0.40
C ILE A 26 -4.52 4.83 1.08
N THR A 27 -5.18 4.83 2.23
CA THR A 27 -5.25 5.98 3.13
C THR A 27 -4.21 5.81 4.23
N LEU A 28 -3.36 6.81 4.43
CA LEU A 28 -2.28 6.81 5.39
C LEU A 28 -2.75 7.36 6.74
N LYS A 29 -2.17 6.87 7.83
CA LYS A 29 -2.41 7.42 9.18
C LYS A 29 -1.87 8.84 9.32
N ASN A 30 -0.80 9.15 8.60
CA ASN A 30 -0.16 10.46 8.59
C ASN A 30 0.14 10.84 7.13
N PRO A 31 -0.13 12.09 6.73
CA PRO A 31 0.25 12.59 5.42
C PRO A 31 1.76 12.47 5.20
N ILE A 32 2.16 12.19 3.96
CA ILE A 32 3.58 12.11 3.58
C ILE A 32 3.90 13.09 2.46
N LYS A 33 5.07 13.71 2.55
CA LYS A 33 5.62 14.48 1.44
C LYS A 33 6.30 13.54 0.44
N ILE A 34 5.79 13.52 -0.79
CA ILE A 34 6.36 12.73 -1.87
C ILE A 34 7.15 13.66 -2.79
N LYS A 35 8.43 13.35 -3.00
CA LYS A 35 9.29 14.10 -3.93
C LYS A 35 8.69 14.01 -5.34
N GLY A 36 8.42 15.16 -5.95
CA GLY A 36 7.75 15.25 -7.25
C GLY A 36 6.27 15.61 -7.17
N LEU A 37 5.68 15.65 -5.97
CA LEU A 37 4.32 16.14 -5.74
C LEU A 37 4.35 17.42 -4.88
N GLU A 38 3.55 18.41 -5.28
CA GLU A 38 3.52 19.74 -4.65
C GLU A 38 2.84 19.73 -3.27
N GLU A 39 1.93 18.79 -3.02
CA GLU A 39 1.17 18.69 -1.77
C GLU A 39 1.56 17.44 -0.97
N GLU A 40 1.34 17.49 0.35
CA GLU A 40 1.38 16.27 1.16
C GLU A 40 0.22 15.36 0.80
N GLN A 41 0.51 14.07 0.71
CA GLN A 41 -0.47 13.08 0.29
C GLN A 41 -0.91 12.28 1.51
N ASN A 42 -2.22 12.31 1.79
CA ASN A 42 -2.84 11.41 2.75
C ASN A 42 -3.42 10.15 2.10
N GLU A 43 -3.77 10.26 0.82
CA GLU A 43 -4.33 9.17 0.02
C GLU A 43 -3.41 8.90 -1.17
N LEU A 44 -3.13 7.63 -1.41
CA LEU A 44 -2.34 7.18 -2.55
C LEU A 44 -3.18 6.23 -3.38
N ILE A 45 -3.41 6.58 -4.64
CA ILE A 45 -4.07 5.72 -5.62
C ILE A 45 -2.99 5.27 -6.60
N GLY A 46 -2.87 3.96 -6.80
CA GLY A 46 -1.79 3.44 -7.64
C GLY A 46 -1.91 1.96 -7.94
N ILE A 47 -1.09 1.51 -8.89
CA ILE A 47 -1.00 0.10 -9.28
C ILE A 47 -0.01 -0.60 -8.36
N VAL A 48 -0.40 -1.76 -7.81
CA VAL A 48 0.50 -2.60 -7.00
C VAL A 48 1.49 -3.31 -7.90
N ASN A 49 2.79 -3.07 -7.68
CA ASN A 49 3.83 -3.76 -8.42
C ASN A 49 4.29 -5.04 -7.68
N GLN A 50 4.42 -4.94 -6.36
CA GLN A 50 4.92 -6.04 -5.52
C GLN A 50 4.48 -5.86 -4.06
N ILE A 51 4.51 -6.97 -3.32
CA ILE A 51 4.29 -7.00 -1.87
C ILE A 51 5.64 -7.27 -1.20
N GLY A 52 6.09 -6.36 -0.35
CA GLY A 52 7.29 -6.53 0.47
C GLY A 52 7.01 -7.40 1.69
N LEU A 53 7.96 -8.26 2.03
CA LEU A 53 7.82 -9.31 3.04
C LEU A 53 8.82 -9.13 4.19
N ALA A 54 8.41 -9.52 5.39
CA ALA A 54 9.32 -9.54 6.54
C ALA A 54 10.48 -10.52 6.31
N ALA A 55 11.72 -10.06 6.56
CA ALA A 55 12.93 -10.87 6.37
C ALA A 55 12.91 -12.20 7.16
N ASN A 56 12.33 -12.19 8.37
CA ASN A 56 12.26 -13.34 9.25
C ASN A 56 10.93 -14.11 9.17
N ALA A 57 9.98 -13.67 8.34
CA ALA A 57 8.67 -14.28 8.19
C ALA A 57 8.13 -14.05 6.76
N PRO A 58 8.52 -14.90 5.79
CA PRO A 58 8.27 -14.67 4.36
C PRO A 58 6.78 -14.75 3.95
N ASN A 59 5.88 -15.01 4.89
CA ASN A 59 4.43 -15.01 4.65
C ASN A 59 3.75 -13.73 5.18
N LEU A 60 4.47 -12.88 5.90
CA LEU A 60 3.94 -11.66 6.50
C LEU A 60 4.31 -10.46 5.61
N PRO A 61 3.30 -9.79 5.01
CA PRO A 61 3.52 -8.54 4.30
C PRO A 61 3.95 -7.45 5.29
N VAL A 62 4.83 -6.56 4.84
CA VAL A 62 5.29 -5.39 5.62
C VAL A 62 5.13 -4.09 4.84
N ASP A 63 5.19 -4.17 3.51
CA ASP A 63 4.95 -3.03 2.64
C ASP A 63 4.23 -3.44 1.35
N ILE A 64 3.55 -2.47 0.75
CA ILE A 64 2.97 -2.56 -0.59
C ILE A 64 3.71 -1.56 -1.46
N ASN A 65 4.37 -2.05 -2.50
CA ASN A 65 4.99 -1.20 -3.51
C ASN A 65 3.94 -0.81 -4.55
N ILE A 66 3.71 0.48 -4.70
CA ILE A 66 2.77 1.04 -5.67
C ILE A 66 3.44 2.04 -6.59
N THR A 67 2.99 2.10 -7.84
CA THR A 67 3.22 3.24 -8.74
C THR A 67 2.00 4.14 -8.72
N ILE A 68 2.17 5.40 -8.31
CA ILE A 68 1.07 6.35 -8.10
C ILE A 68 0.47 6.74 -9.45
N SER A 69 -0.85 6.61 -9.57
CA SER A 69 -1.61 6.91 -10.79
C SER A 69 -1.35 8.32 -11.30
N GLY A 70 -1.16 8.46 -12.61
CA GLY A 70 -0.84 9.75 -13.24
C GLY A 70 0.61 10.21 -13.04
N THR A 71 1.47 9.37 -12.44
CA THR A 71 2.88 9.66 -12.22
C THR A 71 3.75 8.44 -12.52
N GLU A 72 5.07 8.64 -12.65
CA GLU A 72 6.05 7.54 -12.68
C GLU A 72 6.64 7.25 -11.29
N ILE A 73 6.07 7.85 -10.24
CA ILE A 73 6.60 7.76 -8.88
C ILE A 73 6.18 6.44 -8.27
N THR A 74 7.18 5.65 -7.85
CA THR A 74 6.98 4.39 -7.14
C THR A 74 7.29 4.56 -5.66
N LYS A 75 6.45 4.01 -4.79
CA LYS A 75 6.56 4.13 -3.34
C LYS A 75 6.27 2.81 -2.65
N ASN A 76 7.13 2.44 -1.70
CA ASN A 76 6.82 1.42 -0.70
C ASN A 76 6.00 2.07 0.41
N VAL A 77 4.81 1.54 0.65
CA VAL A 77 3.92 1.98 1.72
C VAL A 77 3.86 0.90 2.79
N ASN A 78 4.31 1.23 3.99
CA ASN A 78 4.32 0.30 5.12
C ASN A 78 2.90 0.05 5.62
N ILE A 79 2.51 -1.22 5.77
CA ILE A 79 1.14 -1.61 6.16
C ILE A 79 0.73 -1.08 7.55
N PHE A 80 1.69 -0.89 8.46
CA PHE A 80 1.43 -0.35 9.80
C PHE A 80 1.15 1.16 9.79
N GLY A 81 1.55 1.84 8.71
CA GLY A 81 1.25 3.25 8.45
C GLY A 81 -0.06 3.49 7.70
N MET A 82 -0.82 2.43 7.38
CA MET A 82 -2.09 2.52 6.66
C MET A 82 -3.25 2.59 7.65
N GLU A 83 -4.19 3.49 7.38
CA GLU A 83 -5.48 3.55 8.05
C GLU A 83 -6.53 2.71 7.31
N LYS A 84 -6.48 2.74 5.98
CA LYS A 84 -7.45 2.11 5.09
C LYS A 84 -6.80 1.58 3.82
N LEU A 85 -7.29 0.46 3.31
CA LEU A 85 -6.88 -0.14 2.04
C LEU A 85 -8.14 -0.56 1.25
N GLU A 86 -8.24 -0.12 0.01
CA GLU A 86 -9.40 -0.31 -0.86
C GLU A 86 -9.00 -0.78 -2.26
N TRP A 87 -9.77 -1.71 -2.84
CA TRP A 87 -9.59 -2.18 -4.22
C TRP A 87 -10.87 -2.82 -4.77
N GLU A 88 -10.96 -3.06 -6.08
CA GLU A 88 -12.07 -3.80 -6.71
C GLU A 88 -11.90 -5.33 -6.66
#